data_AF-A0A416ETA3-F1
#
_entry.id   AF-A0A416ETA3-F1
#
_cell.length_a   1.000
_cell.length_b   1.000
_cell.length_c   1.000
_cell.angle_alpha   90.00
_cell.angle_beta   90.00
_cell.angle_gamma   90.00
#
_symmetry.space_group_name_H-M   'P 1'
#
loop_
_entity.id
_entity.type
_entity.pdbx_description
1 polymer ?
#
loop_
_entity_poly.entity_id
_entity_poly.type
_entity_poly.pdbx_seq_one_letter_code
_entity_poly.pdbx_strand_id
1 'polypeptide(L)'
;MFLHGKTSPLIIYMHKNSGGKQMKDKKGKKRQAVNPVAVLIISIILVVAAAAAAILLIKYTPTKKKADLEQVYGVTGTQVALIIDSEFTSAKGYLSQGQIYLPLDIVSNYFNDRFYWNGDEGRLLYTLPDETVGVLTGDTAFERGGNRKDYGVPIIDFSSGSTAILMEYVKEFTDFVYTYYQDPGRAFVDFGSRTANRATVKNKTQVRVLGGIKSEVMTTLESGAQVTVLREMENWSEVRTENGHIGYIRKNALDNYRQEAAASGFVEPVYTSIQKGYDICLVWHQTFQQSDNDRLEELIGKTKGVTTVSPTWFSLSDNEGNFISLADASYVQKVHDLGMEVWVLVDDFSPDMSVYQMLKKTDARNRLTENLINETKALGADGINIDFENITKDAGLHYIQFLRELSVACRREGLVLSVDNYVPSDGRIHYSLKEQGIVTDYVIIMGYDEHWKGSNAGSNASMNFVEKGIRDALELIPNEKLINAIPFFTRIWKEIPEEKAAEGAKIWEDGNSIYPRYALESEACGMKKPWTLLEEHGVEASWLVELGQYYGEYEEDGCMYRVWIEDARSIEQKMQLIRQQELAGVACWKLGLETEEVWDIIPGYLN
;
A
#
# COMPACT_ATOMS: atom_id res chain seq x y z
N MET A 1 34.92 -75.71 -25.41
CA MET A 1 35.17 -76.09 -24.00
C MET A 1 33.81 -76.45 -23.42
N PHE A 2 33.40 -77.72 -23.45
CA PHE A 2 33.50 -78.70 -22.33
C PHE A 2 32.70 -78.19 -21.09
N LEU A 3 31.66 -78.83 -20.53
CA LEU A 3 31.24 -80.24 -20.44
C LEU A 3 29.75 -80.34 -20.01
N HIS A 4 29.06 -81.39 -20.51
CA HIS A 4 28.16 -82.37 -19.82
C HIS A 4 27.00 -81.89 -18.90
N GLY A 5 25.81 -82.50 -18.87
CA GLY A 5 25.29 -83.69 -19.55
C GLY A 5 23.89 -84.09 -19.03
N LYS A 6 23.10 -84.68 -19.94
CA LYS A 6 21.97 -85.66 -19.88
C LYS A 6 21.45 -86.08 -18.48
N THR A 7 20.15 -86.34 -18.26
CA THR A 7 19.29 -87.36 -18.89
C THR A 7 17.79 -87.16 -18.61
N SER A 8 16.95 -87.59 -19.58
CA SER A 8 15.48 -87.63 -19.59
C SER A 8 14.91 -88.97 -19.01
N PRO A 9 13.67 -89.43 -19.34
CA PRO A 9 12.43 -89.40 -18.56
C PRO A 9 11.86 -90.84 -18.30
N LEU A 10 10.59 -91.03 -17.87
CA LEU A 10 9.68 -92.14 -18.28
C LEU A 10 8.34 -92.15 -17.48
N ILE A 11 7.17 -92.05 -18.15
CA ILE A 11 6.13 -93.10 -18.46
C ILE A 11 5.01 -93.21 -17.39
N ILE A 12 3.79 -92.69 -17.66
CA ILE A 12 2.59 -93.29 -18.32
C ILE A 12 1.97 -94.47 -17.54
N TYR A 13 0.69 -94.36 -17.14
CA TYR A 13 -0.41 -95.20 -17.66
C TYR A 13 -1.79 -94.79 -17.08
N MET A 14 -2.75 -94.56 -17.98
CA MET A 14 -4.19 -94.59 -17.71
C MET A 14 -4.68 -96.04 -17.70
N HIS A 15 -5.66 -96.38 -16.86
CA HIS A 15 -6.73 -97.29 -17.29
C HIS A 15 -8.02 -97.19 -16.45
N LYS A 16 -9.13 -97.09 -17.18
CA LYS A 16 -10.51 -97.51 -16.82
C LYS A 16 -10.52 -98.87 -16.10
N ASN A 17 -11.45 -99.14 -15.18
CA ASN A 17 -12.74 -99.78 -15.52
C ASN A 17 -13.66 -100.06 -14.30
N SER A 18 -14.96 -99.93 -14.56
CA SER A 18 -16.10 -100.78 -14.13
C SER A 18 -16.23 -101.33 -12.70
N GLY A 19 -17.35 -100.95 -12.07
CA GLY A 19 -18.43 -101.91 -11.75
C GLY A 19 -18.28 -102.79 -10.50
N GLY A 20 -19.04 -102.45 -9.45
CA GLY A 20 -19.30 -103.36 -8.34
C GLY A 20 -20.35 -102.82 -7.37
N LYS A 21 -21.61 -103.22 -7.55
CA LYS A 21 -22.70 -103.02 -6.58
C LYS A 21 -22.45 -103.90 -5.35
N GLN A 22 -22.46 -103.31 -4.15
CA GLN A 22 -22.88 -104.00 -2.93
C GLN A 22 -23.71 -103.05 -2.06
N MET A 23 -24.97 -103.43 -1.83
CA MET A 23 -25.80 -102.87 -0.76
C MET A 23 -25.35 -103.47 0.58
N LYS A 24 -25.29 -102.65 1.64
CA LYS A 24 -25.89 -103.00 2.95
C LYS A 24 -25.98 -101.82 3.92
N ASP A 25 -27.13 -101.79 4.58
CA ASP A 25 -27.47 -101.32 5.93
C ASP A 25 -27.57 -99.82 6.26
N LYS A 26 -28.83 -99.38 6.31
CA LYS A 26 -29.31 -98.19 7.02
C LYS A 26 -29.17 -98.40 8.54
N LYS A 27 -28.31 -97.60 9.20
CA LYS A 27 -28.45 -97.24 10.61
C LYS A 27 -28.91 -95.78 10.72
N GLY A 28 -30.00 -95.54 11.45
CA GLY A 28 -30.62 -94.23 11.59
C GLY A 28 -29.71 -93.20 12.25
N LYS A 29 -29.56 -92.03 11.60
CA LYS A 29 -28.97 -90.82 12.20
C LYS A 29 -30.03 -90.12 13.05
N LYS A 30 -29.81 -90.01 14.35
CA LYS A 30 -30.53 -89.06 15.22
C LYS A 30 -30.32 -87.65 14.67
N ARG A 31 -31.41 -86.95 14.31
CA ARG A 31 -31.38 -85.51 14.05
C ARG A 31 -31.07 -84.80 15.36
N GLN A 32 -29.90 -84.18 15.47
CA GLN A 32 -29.64 -83.17 16.51
C GLN A 32 -30.62 -82.02 16.26
N ALA A 33 -31.51 -81.77 17.22
CA ALA A 33 -32.36 -80.59 17.21
C ALA A 33 -31.44 -79.37 17.32
N VAL A 34 -31.45 -78.53 16.29
CA VAL A 34 -30.69 -77.28 16.29
C VAL A 34 -31.32 -76.36 17.34
N ASN A 35 -30.53 -75.93 18.33
CA ASN A 35 -31.02 -75.04 19.38
C ASN A 35 -31.41 -73.69 18.75
N PRO A 36 -32.70 -73.30 18.74
CA PRO A 36 -33.15 -72.09 18.06
C PRO A 36 -32.48 -70.82 18.58
N VAL A 37 -32.05 -70.81 19.85
CA VAL A 37 -31.32 -69.70 20.47
C VAL A 37 -29.89 -69.58 19.89
N ALA A 38 -29.21 -70.69 19.63
CA ALA A 38 -27.87 -70.68 19.04
C ALA A 38 -27.89 -70.22 17.57
N VAL A 39 -28.93 -70.60 16.81
CA VAL A 39 -29.15 -70.12 15.43
C VAL A 39 -29.44 -68.62 15.43
N LEU A 40 -30.24 -68.13 16.38
CA LEU A 40 -30.54 -66.72 16.52
C LEU A 40 -29.27 -65.90 16.82
N ILE A 41 -28.43 -66.35 17.76
CA ILE A 41 -27.17 -65.68 18.11
C ILE A 41 -26.20 -65.66 16.92
N ILE A 42 -26.02 -66.77 16.20
CA ILE A 42 -25.16 -66.83 15.01
C ILE A 42 -25.70 -65.91 13.90
N SER A 43 -27.01 -65.85 13.73
CA SER A 43 -27.66 -64.96 12.76
C SER A 43 -27.43 -63.48 13.12
N ILE A 44 -27.52 -63.12 14.40
CA ILE A 44 -27.22 -61.76 14.89
C ILE A 44 -25.74 -61.42 14.63
N ILE A 45 -24.80 -62.33 14.94
CA ILE A 45 -23.37 -62.11 14.69
C ILE A 45 -23.09 -61.91 13.20
N LEU A 46 -23.73 -62.69 12.32
CA LEU A 46 -23.58 -62.54 10.87
C LEU A 46 -24.15 -61.22 10.36
N VAL A 47 -25.29 -60.77 10.91
CA VAL A 47 -25.87 -59.46 10.59
C VAL A 47 -24.96 -58.33 11.06
N VAL A 48 -24.39 -58.43 12.28
CA VAL A 48 -23.44 -57.44 12.80
C VAL A 48 -22.13 -57.44 11.99
N ALA A 49 -21.62 -58.61 11.60
CA ALA A 49 -20.42 -58.72 10.77
C ALA A 49 -20.67 -58.19 9.35
N ALA A 50 -21.84 -58.46 8.76
CA ALA A 50 -22.23 -57.90 7.47
C ALA A 50 -22.43 -56.38 7.55
N ALA A 51 -23.03 -55.87 8.63
CA ALA A 51 -23.16 -54.44 8.89
C ALA A 51 -21.79 -53.78 9.09
N ALA A 52 -20.88 -54.39 9.86
CA ALA A 52 -19.52 -53.90 10.05
C ALA A 52 -18.72 -53.92 8.74
N ALA A 53 -18.83 -54.99 7.95
CA ALA A 53 -18.23 -55.06 6.62
C ALA A 53 -18.81 -54.02 5.66
N ALA A 54 -20.12 -53.78 5.70
CA ALA A 54 -20.79 -52.73 4.93
C ALA A 54 -20.33 -51.34 5.38
N ILE A 55 -20.20 -51.08 6.68
CA ILE A 55 -19.68 -49.82 7.25
C ILE A 55 -18.22 -49.61 6.83
N LEU A 56 -17.38 -50.65 6.89
CA LEU A 56 -15.99 -50.58 6.45
C LEU A 56 -15.89 -50.35 4.93
N LEU A 57 -16.70 -51.04 4.13
CA LEU A 57 -16.81 -50.82 2.70
C LEU A 57 -17.23 -49.37 2.41
N ILE A 58 -18.26 -48.86 3.08
CA ILE A 58 -18.69 -47.47 2.93
C ILE A 58 -17.57 -46.54 3.36
N LYS A 59 -16.89 -46.77 4.49
CA LYS A 59 -15.81 -45.90 4.99
C LYS A 59 -14.64 -45.77 4.00
N TYR A 60 -14.22 -46.88 3.39
CA TYR A 60 -13.04 -46.91 2.50
C TYR A 60 -13.37 -46.76 1.00
N THR A 61 -14.64 -46.82 0.60
CA THR A 61 -15.04 -46.59 -0.80
C THR A 61 -14.99 -45.11 -1.14
N PRO A 62 -14.22 -44.65 -2.14
CA PRO A 62 -14.20 -43.25 -2.54
C PRO A 62 -15.57 -42.79 -3.08
N THR A 63 -15.96 -41.55 -2.78
CA THR A 63 -17.14 -40.96 -3.42
C THR A 63 -16.88 -40.70 -4.89
N LYS A 64 -17.93 -40.87 -5.70
CA LYS A 64 -17.96 -40.49 -7.12
C LYS A 64 -18.85 -39.27 -7.38
N LYS A 65 -19.44 -38.68 -6.33
CA LYS A 65 -20.26 -37.47 -6.44
C LYS A 65 -19.39 -36.36 -7.06
N LYS A 66 -19.86 -35.79 -8.17
CA LYS A 66 -19.22 -34.66 -8.83
C LYS A 66 -19.49 -33.39 -8.04
N ALA A 67 -18.48 -32.54 -7.93
CA ALA A 67 -18.62 -31.23 -7.32
C ALA A 67 -19.40 -30.30 -8.25
N ASP A 68 -20.22 -29.43 -7.66
CA ASP A 68 -20.77 -28.27 -8.35
C ASP A 68 -19.66 -27.22 -8.48
N LEU A 69 -19.12 -27.07 -9.69
CA LEU A 69 -17.98 -26.20 -9.90
C LEU A 69 -18.35 -24.72 -9.75
N GLU A 70 -19.55 -24.30 -10.13
CA GLU A 70 -20.01 -22.92 -9.92
C GLU A 70 -20.07 -22.60 -8.43
N GLN A 71 -20.59 -23.54 -7.62
CA GLN A 71 -20.59 -23.41 -6.17
C GLN A 71 -19.17 -23.38 -5.59
N VAL A 72 -18.26 -24.23 -6.09
CA VAL A 72 -16.86 -24.31 -5.60
C VAL A 72 -16.10 -23.01 -5.87
N TYR A 73 -16.22 -22.45 -7.07
CA TYR A 73 -15.55 -21.20 -7.45
C TYR A 73 -16.38 -19.95 -7.09
N GLY A 74 -17.59 -20.14 -6.58
CA GLY A 74 -18.49 -19.09 -6.14
C GLY A 74 -18.94 -18.16 -7.25
N VAL A 75 -19.05 -18.61 -8.50
CA VAL A 75 -19.35 -17.79 -9.68
C VAL A 75 -20.63 -18.23 -10.37
N THR A 76 -21.28 -17.28 -11.03
CA THR A 76 -22.49 -17.53 -11.83
C THR A 76 -22.45 -16.74 -13.13
N GLY A 77 -23.05 -17.28 -14.19
CA GLY A 77 -23.22 -16.58 -15.47
C GLY A 77 -21.88 -16.13 -16.07
N THR A 78 -21.72 -14.82 -16.25
CA THR A 78 -20.51 -14.21 -16.83
C THR A 78 -19.40 -13.94 -15.81
N GLN A 79 -19.61 -14.22 -14.53
CA GLN A 79 -18.59 -13.98 -13.51
C GLN A 79 -17.34 -14.85 -13.74
N VAL A 80 -16.19 -14.27 -13.44
CA VAL A 80 -14.88 -14.93 -13.52
C VAL A 80 -14.25 -14.90 -12.13
N ALA A 81 -14.01 -16.08 -11.55
CA ALA A 81 -13.31 -16.18 -10.28
C ALA A 81 -11.85 -15.78 -10.47
N LEU A 82 -11.31 -14.92 -9.60
CA LEU A 82 -9.89 -14.58 -9.62
C LEU A 82 -9.16 -15.42 -8.58
N ILE A 83 -8.30 -16.31 -9.08
CA ILE A 83 -7.37 -17.07 -8.26
C ILE A 83 -6.04 -16.36 -8.35
N ILE A 84 -5.64 -15.67 -7.29
CA ILE A 84 -4.45 -14.84 -7.25
C ILE A 84 -3.35 -15.59 -6.51
N ASP A 85 -2.20 -15.77 -7.15
CA ASP A 85 -1.04 -16.44 -6.58
C ASP A 85 -1.34 -17.83 -6.02
N SER A 86 -2.24 -18.54 -6.73
CA SER A 86 -2.77 -19.86 -6.36
C SER A 86 -3.68 -19.89 -5.11
N GLU A 87 -4.12 -18.74 -4.63
CA GLU A 87 -5.09 -18.61 -3.55
C GLU A 87 -6.48 -18.23 -4.07
N PHE A 88 -7.51 -18.84 -3.48
CA PHE A 88 -8.90 -18.47 -3.76
C PHE A 88 -9.18 -17.13 -3.10
N THR A 89 -9.70 -16.18 -3.89
CA THR A 89 -10.12 -14.87 -3.40
C THR A 89 -11.63 -14.69 -3.55
N SER A 90 -12.18 -13.70 -2.83
CA SER A 90 -13.55 -13.24 -3.08
C SER A 90 -13.65 -12.34 -4.32
N ALA A 91 -12.52 -11.95 -4.91
CA ALA A 91 -12.46 -11.06 -6.05
C ALA A 91 -12.98 -11.73 -7.32
N LYS A 92 -13.73 -10.98 -8.10
CA LYS A 92 -14.35 -11.47 -9.33
C LYS A 92 -14.22 -10.44 -10.43
N GLY A 93 -13.83 -10.91 -11.60
CA GLY A 93 -14.06 -10.22 -12.86
C GLY A 93 -15.38 -10.68 -13.48
N TYR A 94 -15.63 -10.22 -14.70
CA TYR A 94 -16.70 -10.73 -15.53
C TYR A 94 -16.29 -10.73 -17.00
N LEU A 95 -16.95 -11.59 -17.79
CA LEU A 95 -16.80 -11.61 -19.23
C LEU A 95 -17.78 -10.64 -19.89
N SER A 96 -17.23 -9.79 -20.74
CA SER A 96 -17.98 -8.94 -21.67
C SER A 96 -17.25 -9.00 -23.01
N GLN A 97 -17.99 -9.20 -24.11
CA GLN A 97 -17.43 -9.26 -25.47
C GLN A 97 -16.24 -10.23 -25.64
N GLY A 98 -16.24 -11.35 -24.89
CA GLY A 98 -15.18 -12.36 -24.93
C GLY A 98 -13.89 -11.98 -24.18
N GLN A 99 -13.86 -10.84 -23.50
CA GLN A 99 -12.75 -10.35 -22.71
C GLN A 99 -13.10 -10.27 -21.22
N ILE A 100 -12.08 -10.31 -20.36
CA ILE A 100 -12.26 -10.21 -18.91
C ILE A 100 -12.16 -8.74 -18.50
N TYR A 101 -13.15 -8.28 -17.76
CA TYR A 101 -13.16 -6.98 -17.11
C TYR A 101 -13.08 -7.14 -15.61
N LEU A 102 -12.31 -6.26 -14.97
CA LEU A 102 -12.08 -6.22 -13.54
C LEU A 102 -12.73 -4.96 -12.97
N PRO A 103 -13.68 -5.06 -12.02
CA PRO A 103 -14.18 -3.90 -11.30
C PRO A 103 -13.04 -3.06 -10.72
N LEU A 104 -13.17 -1.73 -10.74
CA LEU A 104 -12.09 -0.82 -10.36
C LEU A 104 -11.59 -1.07 -8.93
N ASP A 105 -12.48 -1.36 -7.98
CA ASP A 105 -12.12 -1.71 -6.60
C ASP A 105 -11.30 -3.00 -6.53
N ILE A 106 -11.58 -3.98 -7.39
CA ILE A 106 -10.77 -5.19 -7.52
C ILE A 106 -9.39 -4.87 -8.10
N VAL A 107 -9.32 -4.01 -9.12
CA VAL A 107 -8.04 -3.56 -9.67
C VAL A 107 -7.21 -2.89 -8.57
N SER A 108 -7.77 -1.91 -7.85
CA SER A 108 -7.06 -1.17 -6.81
C SER A 108 -6.61 -2.06 -5.65
N ASN A 109 -7.44 -3.01 -5.21
CA ASN A 109 -7.14 -3.83 -4.03
C ASN A 109 -6.20 -5.00 -4.30
N TYR A 110 -6.19 -5.54 -5.53
CA TYR A 110 -5.50 -6.80 -5.84
C TYR A 110 -4.41 -6.67 -6.91
N PHE A 111 -4.42 -5.63 -7.72
CA PHE A 111 -3.51 -5.49 -8.85
C PHE A 111 -2.65 -4.23 -8.74
N ASN A 112 -3.30 -3.06 -8.73
CA ASN A 112 -2.64 -1.78 -8.92
C ASN A 112 -3.59 -0.64 -8.53
N ASP A 113 -3.23 0.13 -7.51
CA ASP A 113 -4.01 1.24 -6.98
C ASP A 113 -3.73 2.59 -7.69
N ARG A 114 -2.87 2.60 -8.72
CA ARG A 114 -2.49 3.83 -9.45
C ARG A 114 -3.44 4.21 -10.59
N PHE A 115 -4.40 3.35 -10.94
CA PHE A 115 -5.44 3.71 -11.89
C PHE A 115 -6.35 4.79 -11.31
N TYR A 116 -6.35 5.95 -11.94
CA TYR A 116 -7.17 7.08 -11.54
C TYR A 116 -8.40 7.18 -12.45
N TRP A 117 -9.59 7.02 -11.87
CA TRP A 117 -10.86 7.17 -12.58
C TRP A 117 -11.52 8.50 -12.24
N ASN A 118 -11.77 9.31 -13.27
CA ASN A 118 -12.60 10.49 -13.18
C ASN A 118 -13.97 10.24 -13.82
N GLY A 119 -14.96 9.93 -12.99
CA GLY A 119 -16.32 9.64 -13.44
C GLY A 119 -17.03 10.81 -14.13
N ASP A 120 -16.74 12.05 -13.72
CA ASP A 120 -17.37 13.25 -14.30
C ASP A 120 -16.91 13.49 -15.74
N GLU A 121 -15.67 13.10 -16.06
CA GLU A 121 -15.05 13.27 -17.38
C GLU A 121 -15.06 11.97 -18.20
N GLY A 122 -15.57 10.88 -17.64
CA GLY A 122 -15.53 9.55 -18.25
C GLY A 122 -14.10 9.10 -18.59
N ARG A 123 -13.11 9.51 -17.79
CA ARG A 123 -11.68 9.42 -18.11
C ARG A 123 -10.94 8.53 -17.12
N LEU A 124 -10.15 7.59 -17.64
CA LEU A 124 -9.23 6.76 -16.87
C LEU A 124 -7.80 7.20 -17.18
N LEU A 125 -6.98 7.43 -16.15
CA LEU A 125 -5.59 7.83 -16.26
C LEU A 125 -4.67 6.81 -15.59
N TYR A 126 -3.47 6.67 -16.15
CA TYR A 126 -2.32 6.00 -15.52
C TYR A 126 -1.08 6.85 -15.77
N THR A 127 -0.40 7.27 -14.71
CA THR A 127 0.78 8.17 -14.81
C THR A 127 2.07 7.41 -14.59
N LEU A 128 2.87 7.30 -15.65
CA LEU A 128 4.20 6.73 -15.67
C LEU A 128 5.25 7.78 -15.25
N PRO A 129 6.53 7.41 -15.07
CA PRO A 129 7.58 8.37 -14.73
C PRO A 129 7.77 9.52 -15.74
N ASP A 130 7.44 9.30 -17.01
CA ASP A 130 7.74 10.19 -18.14
C ASP A 130 6.52 10.66 -18.95
N GLU A 131 5.37 10.00 -18.79
CA GLU A 131 4.12 10.35 -19.47
C GLU A 131 2.86 9.98 -18.65
N THR A 132 1.74 10.66 -18.93
CA THR A 132 0.42 10.26 -18.44
C THR A 132 -0.38 9.65 -19.59
N VAL A 133 -0.75 8.39 -19.47
CA VAL A 133 -1.61 7.69 -20.42
C VAL A 133 -3.06 7.88 -20.00
N GLY A 134 -3.93 8.26 -20.94
CA GLY A 134 -5.35 8.48 -20.70
C GLY A 134 -6.23 7.83 -21.74
N VAL A 135 -7.38 7.32 -21.30
CA VAL A 135 -8.43 6.79 -22.17
C VAL A 135 -9.79 7.34 -21.74
N LEU A 136 -10.68 7.56 -22.72
CA LEU A 136 -12.05 7.99 -22.51
C LEU A 136 -13.02 6.80 -22.56
N THR A 137 -14.20 7.00 -22.00
CA THR A 137 -15.30 6.05 -22.11
C THR A 137 -15.62 5.79 -23.58
N GLY A 138 -15.61 4.50 -23.96
CA GLY A 138 -15.85 4.06 -25.33
C GLY A 138 -14.58 3.85 -26.16
N ASP A 139 -13.42 4.33 -25.70
CA ASP A 139 -12.15 4.08 -26.39
C ASP A 139 -11.81 2.59 -26.36
N THR A 140 -11.43 2.06 -27.51
CA THR A 140 -10.96 0.67 -27.66
C THR A 140 -9.44 0.58 -27.72
N ALA A 141 -8.77 1.72 -27.83
CA ALA A 141 -7.34 1.84 -27.99
C ALA A 141 -6.77 2.90 -27.06
N PHE A 142 -5.49 2.77 -26.75
CA PHE A 142 -4.72 3.80 -26.06
C PHE A 142 -3.42 4.08 -26.81
N GLU A 143 -2.82 5.22 -26.50
CA GLU A 143 -1.52 5.61 -27.02
C GLU A 143 -0.51 5.74 -25.88
N ARG A 144 0.70 5.23 -26.10
CA ARG A 144 1.82 5.29 -25.15
C ARG A 144 3.15 5.34 -25.91
N GLY A 145 4.01 6.29 -25.58
CA GLY A 145 5.31 6.45 -26.26
C GLY A 145 5.19 6.55 -27.79
N GLY A 146 4.11 7.16 -28.30
CA GLY A 146 3.81 7.28 -29.73
C GLY A 146 3.29 6.02 -30.41
N ASN A 147 3.07 4.92 -29.67
CA ASN A 147 2.49 3.68 -30.19
C ASN A 147 1.02 3.56 -29.81
N ARG A 148 0.16 3.25 -30.78
CA ARG A 148 -1.26 2.96 -30.56
C ARG A 148 -1.48 1.46 -30.42
N LYS A 149 -2.17 1.03 -29.35
CA LYS A 149 -2.60 -0.35 -29.14
C LYS A 149 -4.11 -0.41 -29.04
N ASP A 150 -4.74 -1.17 -29.94
CA ASP A 150 -6.18 -1.31 -30.06
C ASP A 150 -6.61 -2.72 -29.65
N TYR A 151 -7.52 -2.83 -28.68
CA TYR A 151 -8.07 -4.10 -28.20
C TYR A 151 -9.32 -4.53 -28.96
N GLY A 152 -9.89 -3.65 -29.80
CA GLY A 152 -11.13 -3.89 -30.53
C GLY A 152 -12.40 -3.95 -29.66
N VAL A 153 -12.26 -3.77 -28.35
CA VAL A 153 -13.36 -3.66 -27.37
C VAL A 153 -13.09 -2.46 -26.45
N PRO A 154 -14.12 -1.85 -25.83
CA PRO A 154 -13.92 -0.73 -24.92
C PRO A 154 -12.96 -1.09 -23.76
N ILE A 155 -12.04 -0.20 -23.42
CA ILE A 155 -11.12 -0.40 -22.29
C ILE A 155 -11.85 -0.29 -20.95
N ILE A 156 -12.88 0.57 -20.90
CA ILE A 156 -13.75 0.79 -19.75
C ILE A 156 -15.12 0.19 -20.05
N ASP A 157 -15.63 -0.64 -19.14
CA ASP A 157 -16.95 -1.28 -19.22
C ASP A 157 -17.77 -1.02 -17.95
N PHE A 158 -19.09 -0.90 -18.09
CA PHE A 158 -20.04 -0.60 -17.01
C PHE A 158 -21.11 -1.67 -16.83
N SER A 159 -21.00 -2.81 -17.51
CA SER A 159 -22.02 -3.87 -17.55
C SER A 159 -22.24 -4.54 -16.20
N SER A 160 -21.27 -4.46 -15.28
CA SER A 160 -21.41 -4.91 -13.89
C SER A 160 -22.18 -3.95 -12.98
N GLY A 161 -22.57 -2.76 -13.47
CA GLY A 161 -23.17 -1.69 -12.68
C GLY A 161 -22.16 -0.79 -11.96
N SER A 162 -20.86 -1.01 -12.19
CA SER A 162 -19.73 -0.21 -11.68
C SER A 162 -18.66 -0.09 -12.76
N THR A 163 -17.74 0.87 -12.61
CA THR A 163 -16.59 1.00 -13.51
C THR A 163 -15.73 -0.25 -13.44
N ALA A 164 -15.45 -0.85 -14.59
CA ALA A 164 -14.51 -1.96 -14.73
C ALA A 164 -13.51 -1.69 -15.86
N ILE A 165 -12.30 -2.21 -15.69
CA ILE A 165 -11.18 -2.04 -16.62
C ILE A 165 -10.89 -3.38 -17.29
N LEU A 166 -10.62 -3.35 -18.59
CA LEU A 166 -10.15 -4.50 -19.35
C LEU A 166 -8.88 -5.09 -18.71
N MET A 167 -8.88 -6.38 -18.40
CA MET A 167 -7.76 -7.08 -17.74
C MET A 167 -6.45 -6.97 -18.54
N GLU A 168 -6.54 -7.04 -19.87
CA GLU A 168 -5.38 -6.84 -20.76
C GLU A 168 -4.82 -5.41 -20.70
N TYR A 169 -5.64 -4.39 -20.41
CA TYR A 169 -5.16 -3.03 -20.19
C TYR A 169 -4.48 -2.88 -18.82
N VAL A 170 -5.03 -3.50 -17.76
CA VAL A 170 -4.40 -3.54 -16.42
C VAL A 170 -3.00 -4.15 -16.48
N LYS A 171 -2.82 -5.17 -17.33
CA LYS A 171 -1.56 -5.88 -17.56
C LYS A 171 -0.47 -5.02 -18.22
N GLU A 172 -0.83 -3.95 -18.94
CA GLU A 172 0.17 -3.02 -19.51
C GLU A 172 0.96 -2.27 -18.43
N PHE A 173 0.39 -2.18 -17.23
CA PHE A 173 0.90 -1.34 -16.14
C PHE A 173 1.15 -2.12 -14.84
N THR A 174 1.00 -3.45 -14.87
CA THR A 174 1.09 -4.29 -13.66
C THR A 174 1.80 -5.60 -13.96
N ASP A 175 2.71 -6.03 -13.08
CA ASP A 175 3.51 -7.25 -13.22
C ASP A 175 2.72 -8.54 -12.93
N PHE A 176 1.87 -8.96 -13.87
CA PHE A 176 1.20 -10.25 -13.78
C PHE A 176 1.04 -10.96 -15.12
N VAL A 177 0.92 -12.28 -15.04
CA VAL A 177 0.39 -13.12 -16.11
C VAL A 177 -0.92 -13.73 -15.67
N TYR A 178 -1.75 -14.09 -16.65
CA TYR A 178 -2.95 -14.86 -16.33
C TYR A 178 -3.28 -15.92 -17.36
N THR A 179 -4.04 -16.92 -16.92
CA THR A 179 -4.66 -17.92 -17.79
C THR A 179 -6.13 -18.03 -17.47
N TYR A 180 -6.96 -17.93 -18.49
CA TYR A 180 -8.41 -18.02 -18.39
C TYR A 180 -8.94 -19.40 -18.76
N TYR A 181 -9.92 -19.89 -17.99
CA TYR A 181 -10.60 -21.16 -18.22
C TYR A 181 -12.12 -20.95 -18.22
N GLN A 182 -12.80 -21.61 -19.15
CA GLN A 182 -14.25 -21.67 -19.24
C GLN A 182 -14.82 -22.83 -18.40
N ASP A 183 -16.10 -22.73 -18.04
CA ASP A 183 -16.90 -23.74 -17.34
C ASP A 183 -16.41 -24.18 -15.94
N PRO A 184 -16.79 -23.42 -14.90
CA PRO A 184 -17.13 -22.00 -14.91
C PRO A 184 -15.93 -21.07 -15.22
N GLY A 185 -16.22 -19.79 -15.44
CA GLY A 185 -15.20 -18.76 -15.69
C GLY A 185 -14.22 -18.61 -14.53
N ARG A 186 -12.92 -18.79 -14.79
CA ARG A 186 -11.83 -18.65 -13.82
C ARG A 186 -10.60 -18.04 -14.48
N ALA A 187 -9.99 -17.06 -13.83
CA ALA A 187 -8.69 -16.53 -14.21
C ALA A 187 -7.67 -16.82 -13.10
N PHE A 188 -6.59 -17.51 -13.46
CA PHE A 188 -5.43 -17.67 -12.61
C PHE A 188 -4.48 -16.53 -12.87
N VAL A 189 -4.24 -15.71 -11.87
CA VAL A 189 -3.38 -14.55 -11.90
C VAL A 189 -2.14 -14.87 -11.08
N ASP A 190 -0.98 -14.83 -11.69
CA ASP A 190 0.30 -15.07 -11.03
C ASP A 190 1.15 -13.80 -11.16
N PHE A 191 1.54 -13.22 -10.02
CA PHE A 191 2.36 -12.00 -9.96
C PHE A 191 3.86 -12.32 -9.99
N GLY A 192 4.63 -11.49 -10.69
CA GLY A 192 6.08 -11.56 -10.77
C GLY A 192 6.65 -12.80 -11.45
N SER A 193 7.97 -12.99 -11.31
CA SER A 193 8.65 -14.20 -11.78
C SER A 193 8.43 -15.35 -10.79
N ARG A 194 7.82 -16.44 -11.25
CA ARG A 194 7.56 -17.62 -10.41
C ARG A 194 8.11 -18.90 -10.99
N THR A 195 8.50 -19.81 -10.10
CA THR A 195 8.84 -21.18 -10.46
C THR A 195 7.64 -22.08 -10.19
N ALA A 196 7.03 -22.60 -11.25
CA ALA A 196 5.97 -23.60 -11.16
C ALA A 196 6.58 -24.99 -10.97
N ASN A 197 6.16 -25.70 -9.91
CA ASN A 197 6.49 -27.11 -9.72
C ASN A 197 5.55 -27.98 -10.56
N ARG A 198 6.01 -28.55 -11.66
CA ARG A 198 5.20 -29.47 -12.48
C ARG A 198 5.39 -30.91 -12.04
N ALA A 199 4.33 -31.70 -12.17
CA ALA A 199 4.36 -33.15 -12.02
C ALA A 199 3.45 -33.82 -13.08
N THR A 200 3.68 -35.11 -13.30
CA THR A 200 2.90 -35.95 -14.22
C THR A 200 2.04 -36.95 -13.45
N VAL A 201 0.81 -37.18 -13.91
CA VAL A 201 -0.10 -38.18 -13.33
C VAL A 201 0.29 -39.61 -13.78
N LYS A 202 0.57 -40.50 -12.83
CA LYS A 202 0.98 -41.90 -13.09
C LYS A 202 -0.14 -42.73 -13.72
N ASN A 203 -1.32 -42.69 -13.12
CA ASN A 203 -2.49 -43.49 -13.50
C ASN A 203 -3.75 -42.64 -13.45
N LYS A 204 -4.79 -43.04 -14.18
CA LYS A 204 -6.10 -42.38 -14.14
C LYS A 204 -6.56 -42.15 -12.70
N THR A 205 -6.81 -40.89 -12.35
CA THR A 205 -7.06 -40.48 -10.96
C THR A 205 -8.02 -39.30 -10.89
N GLN A 206 -8.54 -39.05 -9.69
CA GLN A 206 -9.52 -38.00 -9.43
C GLN A 206 -8.89 -36.86 -8.65
N VAL A 207 -9.17 -35.63 -9.08
CA VAL A 207 -8.89 -34.41 -8.33
C VAL A 207 -10.14 -34.06 -7.53
N ARG A 208 -9.99 -33.82 -6.23
CA ARG A 208 -11.09 -33.62 -5.29
C ARG A 208 -11.09 -32.21 -4.71
N VAL A 209 -12.24 -31.74 -4.24
CA VAL A 209 -12.36 -30.40 -3.63
C VAL A 209 -11.49 -30.27 -2.37
N LEU A 210 -11.42 -31.31 -1.55
CA LEU A 210 -10.62 -31.38 -0.32
C LEU A 210 -9.79 -32.68 -0.29
N GLY A 211 -8.72 -32.68 0.51
CA GLY A 211 -7.93 -33.87 0.81
C GLY A 211 -8.76 -34.95 1.50
N GLY A 212 -9.17 -35.99 0.77
CA GLY A 212 -9.90 -37.11 1.34
C GLY A 212 -10.77 -37.84 0.33
N ILE A 213 -10.85 -39.17 0.44
CA ILE A 213 -11.61 -40.01 -0.50
C ILE A 213 -13.12 -39.75 -0.49
N LYS A 214 -13.64 -39.05 0.52
CA LYS A 214 -15.05 -38.67 0.66
C LYS A 214 -15.37 -37.28 0.13
N SER A 215 -14.34 -36.51 -0.23
CA SER A 215 -14.54 -35.22 -0.88
C SER A 215 -15.02 -35.42 -2.33
N GLU A 216 -15.90 -34.52 -2.76
CA GLU A 216 -16.48 -34.52 -4.11
C GLU A 216 -15.40 -34.42 -5.18
N VAL A 217 -15.68 -35.02 -6.34
CA VAL A 217 -14.76 -35.10 -7.46
C VAL A 217 -14.93 -33.88 -8.33
N MET A 218 -13.88 -33.07 -8.41
CA MET A 218 -13.83 -31.88 -9.26
C MET A 218 -13.61 -32.28 -10.72
N THR A 219 -12.53 -33.03 -10.98
CA THR A 219 -12.21 -33.53 -12.31
C THR A 219 -11.53 -34.90 -12.25
N THR A 220 -11.33 -35.52 -13.41
CA THR A 220 -10.62 -36.80 -13.56
C THR A 220 -9.52 -36.61 -14.58
N LEU A 221 -8.30 -37.00 -14.21
CA LEU A 221 -7.10 -36.89 -15.04
C LEU A 221 -6.73 -38.28 -15.55
N GLU A 222 -6.33 -38.36 -16.82
CA GLU A 222 -5.77 -39.57 -17.41
C GLU A 222 -4.28 -39.71 -17.07
N SER A 223 -3.73 -40.91 -17.28
CA SER A 223 -2.28 -41.13 -17.16
C SER A 223 -1.52 -40.24 -18.14
N GLY A 224 -0.43 -39.63 -17.69
CA GLY A 224 0.39 -38.70 -18.48
C GLY A 224 -0.03 -37.23 -18.38
N ALA A 225 -1.21 -36.92 -17.83
CA ALA A 225 -1.66 -35.54 -17.65
C ALA A 225 -0.68 -34.73 -16.79
N GLN A 226 -0.49 -33.46 -17.14
CA GLN A 226 0.39 -32.57 -16.39
C GLN A 226 -0.41 -31.81 -15.33
N VAL A 227 0.24 -31.52 -14.20
CA VAL A 227 -0.30 -30.67 -13.15
C VAL A 227 0.78 -29.75 -12.60
N THR A 228 0.39 -28.59 -12.10
CA THR A 228 1.23 -27.78 -11.21
C THR A 228 0.94 -28.17 -9.77
N VAL A 229 1.95 -28.56 -9.02
CA VAL A 229 1.87 -28.84 -7.59
C VAL A 229 2.00 -27.52 -6.84
N LEU A 230 0.92 -27.14 -6.14
CA LEU A 230 0.83 -25.89 -5.38
C LEU A 230 1.31 -26.10 -3.95
N ARG A 231 0.88 -27.20 -3.32
CA ARG A 231 1.26 -27.55 -1.94
C ARG A 231 1.33 -29.06 -1.78
N GLU A 232 2.38 -29.54 -1.12
CA GLU A 232 2.46 -30.95 -0.72
C GLU A 232 2.02 -31.11 0.74
N MET A 233 1.21 -32.14 0.98
CA MET A 233 0.79 -32.58 2.32
C MET A 233 1.26 -34.03 2.53
N GLU A 234 0.95 -34.59 3.70
CA GLU A 234 1.39 -35.95 4.07
C GLU A 234 0.97 -37.02 3.05
N ASN A 235 -0.32 -37.06 2.69
CA ASN A 235 -0.89 -38.08 1.80
C ASN A 235 -1.48 -37.52 0.50
N TRP A 236 -1.59 -36.20 0.41
CA TRP A 236 -2.24 -35.48 -0.69
C TRP A 236 -1.34 -34.36 -1.18
N SER A 237 -1.51 -33.97 -2.43
CA SER A 237 -0.94 -32.75 -2.99
C SER A 237 -2.09 -31.90 -3.51
N GLU A 238 -2.06 -30.61 -3.21
CA GLU A 238 -2.90 -29.62 -3.86
C GLU A 238 -2.28 -29.29 -5.22
N VAL A 239 -3.08 -29.41 -6.27
CA VAL A 239 -2.62 -29.28 -7.65
C VAL A 239 -3.56 -28.41 -8.47
N ARG A 240 -2.98 -27.62 -9.38
CA ARG A 240 -3.67 -26.99 -10.50
C ARG A 240 -3.55 -27.90 -11.73
N THR A 241 -4.68 -28.31 -12.28
CA THR A 241 -4.72 -29.10 -13.52
C THR A 241 -4.48 -28.22 -14.75
N GLU A 242 -4.16 -28.84 -15.90
CA GLU A 242 -4.04 -28.14 -17.19
C GLU A 242 -5.31 -27.38 -17.62
N ASN A 243 -6.48 -27.82 -17.16
CA ASN A 243 -7.74 -27.13 -17.41
C ASN A 243 -8.20 -26.23 -16.23
N GLY A 244 -7.27 -25.82 -15.36
CA GLY A 244 -7.49 -24.77 -14.37
C GLY A 244 -8.31 -25.17 -13.15
N HIS A 245 -8.33 -26.45 -12.78
CA HIS A 245 -8.96 -26.88 -11.53
C HIS A 245 -7.93 -26.93 -10.40
N ILE A 246 -8.18 -26.23 -9.29
CA ILE A 246 -7.42 -26.43 -8.04
C ILE A 246 -8.13 -27.48 -7.19
N GLY A 247 -7.42 -28.55 -6.88
CA GLY A 247 -7.91 -29.50 -5.89
C GLY A 247 -6.85 -30.50 -5.46
N TYR A 248 -7.28 -31.51 -4.75
CA TYR A 248 -6.40 -32.45 -4.06
C TYR A 248 -6.32 -33.77 -4.80
N ILE A 249 -5.09 -34.19 -5.08
CA ILE A 249 -4.72 -35.49 -5.66
C ILE A 249 -3.89 -36.27 -4.64
N ARG A 250 -3.93 -37.60 -4.66
CA ARG A 250 -3.05 -38.39 -3.79
C ARG A 250 -1.60 -38.20 -4.22
N LYS A 251 -0.70 -37.98 -3.26
CA LYS A 251 0.73 -37.75 -3.53
C LYS A 251 1.36 -38.89 -4.34
N ASN A 252 0.99 -40.13 -4.02
CA ASN A 252 1.50 -41.31 -4.73
C ASN A 252 0.99 -41.47 -6.18
N ALA A 253 0.07 -40.63 -6.64
CA ALA A 253 -0.40 -40.60 -8.02
C ALA A 253 0.45 -39.68 -8.93
N LEU A 254 1.41 -38.93 -8.37
CA LEU A 254 2.28 -38.01 -9.09
C LEU A 254 3.69 -38.59 -9.29
N ASP A 255 4.34 -38.20 -10.39
CA ASP A 255 5.74 -38.48 -10.74
C ASP A 255 6.39 -37.33 -11.52
N ASN A 256 7.66 -37.49 -11.90
CA ASN A 256 8.38 -36.63 -12.86
C ASN A 256 8.32 -35.15 -12.48
N TYR A 257 8.67 -34.86 -11.23
CA TYR A 257 8.69 -33.49 -10.72
C TYR A 257 9.77 -32.68 -11.42
N ARG A 258 9.41 -31.47 -11.86
CA ARG A 258 10.33 -30.51 -12.46
C ARG A 258 9.92 -29.09 -12.12
N GLN A 259 10.87 -28.18 -12.22
CA GLN A 259 10.66 -26.76 -12.04
C GLN A 259 10.63 -26.06 -13.40
N GLU A 260 9.65 -25.20 -13.61
CA GLU A 260 9.51 -24.36 -14.80
C GLU A 260 9.38 -22.91 -14.36
N ALA A 261 10.23 -22.01 -14.89
CA ALA A 261 10.08 -20.59 -14.66
C ALA A 261 8.96 -20.01 -15.54
N ALA A 262 8.13 -19.16 -14.96
CA ALA A 262 7.18 -18.30 -15.65
C ALA A 262 7.54 -16.84 -15.32
N ALA A 263 7.69 -16.01 -16.35
CA ALA A 263 7.95 -14.58 -16.21
C ALA A 263 6.95 -13.81 -17.09
N SER A 264 6.50 -12.66 -16.60
CA SER A 264 5.49 -11.81 -17.24
C SER A 264 6.00 -10.96 -18.39
N GLY A 265 7.33 -10.85 -18.55
CA GLY A 265 7.95 -9.92 -19.49
C GLY A 265 7.73 -8.45 -19.13
N PHE A 266 7.06 -8.16 -18.01
CA PHE A 266 6.83 -6.81 -17.52
C PHE A 266 8.13 -6.20 -17.00
N VAL A 267 8.33 -4.92 -17.28
CA VAL A 267 9.44 -4.13 -16.76
C VAL A 267 8.83 -3.03 -15.91
N GLU A 268 9.10 -3.06 -14.61
CA GLU A 268 8.57 -2.06 -13.69
C GLU A 268 9.13 -0.67 -14.03
N PRO A 269 8.27 0.34 -14.23
CA PRO A 269 8.74 1.70 -14.45
C PRO A 269 9.53 2.21 -13.25
N VAL A 270 10.70 2.78 -13.50
CA VAL A 270 11.55 3.36 -12.46
C VAL A 270 11.24 4.86 -12.35
N TYR A 271 10.72 5.27 -11.20
CA TYR A 271 10.55 6.69 -10.88
C TYR A 271 11.90 7.23 -10.39
N THR A 272 12.59 7.98 -11.25
CA THR A 272 13.85 8.64 -10.89
C THR A 272 13.59 9.87 -10.05
N SER A 273 14.55 10.21 -9.20
CA SER A 273 14.56 11.45 -8.42
C SER A 273 15.87 12.20 -8.59
N ILE A 274 15.78 13.52 -8.51
CA ILE A 274 16.93 14.42 -8.40
C ILE A 274 17.46 14.32 -6.98
N GLN A 275 18.60 13.66 -6.85
CA GLN A 275 19.33 13.56 -5.59
C GLN A 275 20.46 14.60 -5.58
N LYS A 276 20.53 15.41 -4.52
CA LYS A 276 21.63 16.35 -4.31
C LYS A 276 22.84 15.63 -3.71
N GLY A 277 24.03 16.14 -4.01
CA GLY A 277 25.29 15.61 -3.48
C GLY A 277 25.64 16.14 -2.08
N TYR A 278 24.67 16.74 -1.40
CA TYR A 278 24.76 17.38 -0.08
C TYR A 278 23.40 17.21 0.60
N ASP A 279 23.37 17.27 1.94
CA ASP A 279 22.11 17.22 2.67
C ASP A 279 21.38 18.56 2.56
N ILE A 280 20.07 18.52 2.40
CA ILE A 280 19.25 19.73 2.26
C ILE A 280 19.17 20.47 3.60
N CYS A 281 19.55 21.74 3.61
CA CYS A 281 19.20 22.69 4.68
C CYS A 281 18.26 23.73 4.09
N LEU A 282 16.96 23.48 4.23
CA LEU A 282 15.91 24.34 3.70
C LEU A 282 15.44 25.34 4.75
N VAL A 283 15.21 26.59 4.35
CA VAL A 283 14.48 27.57 5.15
C VAL A 283 13.27 28.09 4.39
N TRP A 284 12.12 28.15 5.05
CA TRP A 284 10.98 28.85 4.47
C TRP A 284 11.11 30.36 4.72
N HIS A 285 10.96 31.14 3.64
CA HIS A 285 10.86 32.59 3.71
C HIS A 285 9.41 33.00 3.46
N GLN A 286 8.67 33.21 4.55
CA GLN A 286 7.25 33.57 4.46
C GLN A 286 7.07 35.01 3.97
N THR A 287 6.34 35.16 2.88
CA THR A 287 5.97 36.40 2.22
C THR A 287 4.46 36.53 2.13
N PHE A 288 3.91 37.69 2.51
CA PHE A 288 2.48 38.02 2.39
C PHE A 288 2.22 39.02 1.26
N GLN A 289 3.25 39.75 0.85
CA GLN A 289 3.23 40.71 -0.24
C GLN A 289 4.61 40.75 -0.92
N GLN A 290 4.67 41.26 -2.14
CA GLN A 290 5.89 41.22 -2.94
C GLN A 290 7.06 41.97 -2.29
N SER A 291 6.82 43.04 -1.53
CA SER A 291 7.88 43.79 -0.83
C SER A 291 8.53 43.01 0.32
N ASP A 292 7.94 41.90 0.77
CA ASP A 292 8.56 41.06 1.80
C ASP A 292 9.84 40.38 1.25
N ASN A 293 9.95 40.25 -0.08
CA ASN A 293 11.18 39.78 -0.76
C ASN A 293 12.41 40.63 -0.42
N ASP A 294 12.23 41.92 -0.13
CA ASP A 294 13.33 42.84 0.21
C ASP A 294 14.03 42.46 1.52
N ARG A 295 13.39 41.63 2.37
CA ARG A 295 13.95 41.18 3.65
C ARG A 295 14.91 40.01 3.51
N LEU A 296 15.00 39.37 2.34
CA LEU A 296 15.85 38.19 2.13
C LEU A 296 17.29 38.42 2.61
N GLU A 297 17.95 39.46 2.12
CA GLU A 297 19.38 39.71 2.40
C GLU A 297 19.65 39.87 3.89
N GLU A 298 18.77 40.59 4.60
CA GLU A 298 18.88 40.81 6.05
C GLU A 298 18.73 39.51 6.83
N LEU A 299 17.80 38.65 6.41
CA LEU A 299 17.49 37.42 7.10
C LEU A 299 18.52 36.33 6.78
N ILE A 300 18.80 36.10 5.50
CA ILE A 300 19.72 35.05 5.06
C ILE A 300 21.17 35.32 5.49
N GLY A 301 21.56 36.60 5.58
CA GLY A 301 22.88 37.01 6.03
C GLY A 301 23.22 36.65 7.48
N LYS A 302 22.22 36.22 8.27
CA LYS A 302 22.38 35.74 9.66
C LYS A 302 22.45 34.21 9.75
N THR A 303 22.36 33.51 8.63
CA THR A 303 22.31 32.03 8.57
C THR A 303 23.67 31.42 8.21
N LYS A 304 23.81 30.12 8.41
CA LYS A 304 24.99 29.34 7.98
C LYS A 304 24.55 27.98 7.45
N GLY A 305 25.18 27.53 6.36
CA GLY A 305 24.96 26.20 5.80
C GLY A 305 23.58 25.96 5.18
N VAL A 306 22.77 27.01 5.00
CA VAL A 306 21.54 26.92 4.20
C VAL A 306 21.91 26.56 2.77
N THR A 307 21.20 25.58 2.21
CA THR A 307 21.38 25.14 0.82
C THR A 307 20.23 25.58 -0.06
N THR A 308 19.05 25.79 0.55
CA THR A 308 17.79 25.98 -0.18
C THR A 308 16.91 26.99 0.54
N VAL A 309 16.35 27.94 -0.21
CA VAL A 309 15.36 28.89 0.29
C VAL A 309 14.01 28.62 -0.39
N SER A 310 12.96 28.49 0.42
CA SER A 310 11.59 28.23 -0.05
C SER A 310 10.68 29.43 0.24
N PRO A 311 10.52 30.37 -0.71
CA PRO A 311 9.64 31.52 -0.51
C PRO A 311 8.17 31.14 -0.73
N THR A 312 7.26 31.61 0.13
CA THR A 312 5.81 31.35 0.05
C THR A 312 5.14 32.23 -1.02
N TRP A 313 5.49 31.97 -2.28
CA TRP A 313 5.19 32.88 -3.39
C TRP A 313 3.90 32.58 -4.15
N PHE A 314 3.54 31.31 -4.30
CA PHE A 314 2.41 30.92 -5.12
C PHE A 314 1.25 30.48 -4.23
N SER A 315 0.11 31.15 -4.34
CA SER A 315 -1.11 30.77 -3.61
C SER A 315 -2.20 30.49 -4.62
N LEU A 316 -2.79 29.28 -4.59
CA LEU A 316 -3.90 28.94 -5.49
C LEU A 316 -5.02 29.98 -5.38
N SER A 317 -5.61 30.41 -6.49
CA SER A 317 -6.55 31.54 -6.49
C SER A 317 -7.98 31.17 -6.88
N ASP A 318 -8.19 30.03 -7.55
CA ASP A 318 -9.49 29.60 -8.02
C ASP A 318 -9.58 28.08 -8.28
N ASN A 319 -10.76 27.64 -8.74
CA ASN A 319 -11.03 26.24 -9.07
C ASN A 319 -10.68 25.86 -10.53
N GLU A 320 -9.94 26.71 -11.24
CA GLU A 320 -9.54 26.52 -12.65
C GLU A 320 -8.04 26.28 -12.80
N GLY A 321 -7.29 26.26 -11.70
CA GLY A 321 -5.85 25.97 -11.66
C GLY A 321 -4.98 27.22 -11.81
N ASN A 322 -5.50 28.41 -11.48
CA ASN A 322 -4.70 29.63 -11.42
C ASN A 322 -4.17 29.88 -10.00
N PHE A 323 -3.10 30.67 -9.90
CA PHE A 323 -2.50 31.09 -8.63
C PHE A 323 -2.08 32.56 -8.68
N ILE A 324 -1.99 33.18 -7.51
CA ILE A 324 -1.38 34.49 -7.31
C ILE A 324 0.11 34.28 -7.09
N SER A 325 0.94 35.15 -7.68
CA SER A 325 2.39 35.10 -7.58
C SER A 325 2.95 36.34 -6.90
N LEU A 326 3.81 36.13 -5.92
CA LEU A 326 4.67 37.14 -5.29
C LEU A 326 6.12 37.07 -5.78
N ALA A 327 6.38 36.30 -6.84
CA ALA A 327 7.73 35.96 -7.25
C ALA A 327 8.52 37.16 -7.81
N ASP A 328 9.83 37.04 -7.69
CA ASP A 328 10.79 38.03 -8.18
C ASP A 328 12.04 37.31 -8.70
N ALA A 329 12.32 37.43 -10.00
CA ALA A 329 13.51 36.82 -10.60
C ALA A 329 14.83 37.37 -10.00
N SER A 330 14.83 38.63 -9.54
CA SER A 330 16.01 39.21 -8.90
C SER A 330 16.30 38.58 -7.54
N TYR A 331 15.27 38.10 -6.83
CA TYR A 331 15.43 37.32 -5.62
C TYR A 331 16.15 36.00 -5.90
N VAL A 332 15.72 35.29 -6.96
CA VAL A 332 16.36 34.02 -7.34
C VAL A 332 17.84 34.22 -7.65
N GLN A 333 18.18 35.25 -8.43
CA GLN A 333 19.57 35.58 -8.72
C GLN A 333 20.39 35.85 -7.46
N LYS A 334 19.85 36.58 -6.47
CA LYS A 334 20.54 36.84 -5.20
C LYS A 334 20.80 35.56 -4.41
N VAL A 335 19.84 34.62 -4.39
CA VAL A 335 20.01 33.32 -3.72
C VAL A 335 21.07 32.48 -4.43
N HIS A 336 21.05 32.46 -5.77
CA HIS A 336 22.06 31.78 -6.58
C HIS A 336 23.47 32.37 -6.41
N ASP A 337 23.61 33.70 -6.30
CA ASP A 337 24.88 34.37 -6.06
C ASP A 337 25.51 33.98 -4.70
N LEU A 338 24.67 33.52 -3.75
CA LEU A 338 25.07 32.96 -2.47
C LEU A 338 25.33 31.44 -2.51
N GLY A 339 25.16 30.80 -3.67
CA GLY A 339 25.39 29.37 -3.87
C GLY A 339 24.27 28.46 -3.35
N MET A 340 23.07 29.01 -3.17
CA MET A 340 21.89 28.28 -2.70
C MET A 340 20.86 28.11 -3.83
N GLU A 341 19.91 27.21 -3.64
CA GLU A 341 18.78 26.98 -4.55
C GLU A 341 17.51 27.69 -4.10
N VAL A 342 16.59 27.93 -5.04
CA VAL A 342 15.23 28.38 -4.75
C VAL A 342 14.23 27.30 -5.13
N TRP A 343 13.47 26.82 -4.15
CA TRP A 343 12.31 25.94 -4.39
C TRP A 343 11.04 26.75 -4.12
N VAL A 344 10.29 27.12 -5.16
CA VAL A 344 9.13 28.01 -5.00
C VAL A 344 7.98 27.27 -4.32
N LEU A 345 7.48 27.81 -3.20
CA LEU A 345 6.38 27.18 -2.49
C LEU A 345 5.03 27.52 -3.11
N VAL A 346 4.16 26.51 -3.19
CA VAL A 346 2.79 26.60 -3.66
C VAL A 346 1.81 26.17 -2.57
N ASP A 347 0.99 27.10 -2.08
CA ASP A 347 0.02 26.84 -1.00
C ASP A 347 -1.44 26.73 -1.50
N ASP A 348 -2.27 26.07 -0.69
CA ASP A 348 -3.72 25.94 -0.90
C ASP A 348 -4.57 26.76 0.09
N PHE A 349 -4.03 27.87 0.60
CA PHE A 349 -4.59 28.56 1.78
C PHE A 349 -5.62 29.65 1.43
N SER A 350 -5.82 29.93 0.14
CA SER A 350 -6.81 30.92 -0.29
C SER A 350 -8.23 30.51 0.12
N PRO A 351 -8.96 31.36 0.88
CA PRO A 351 -10.27 31.00 1.45
C PRO A 351 -11.40 30.92 0.41
N ASP A 352 -11.19 31.52 -0.78
CA ASP A 352 -12.23 31.69 -1.80
C ASP A 352 -12.28 30.56 -2.84
N MET A 353 -11.59 29.44 -2.59
CA MET A 353 -11.55 28.29 -3.50
C MET A 353 -11.83 26.96 -2.81
N SER A 354 -12.09 25.94 -3.61
CA SER A 354 -12.23 24.55 -3.17
C SER A 354 -11.18 23.69 -3.87
N VAL A 355 -10.18 23.27 -3.10
CA VAL A 355 -9.07 22.42 -3.57
C VAL A 355 -9.59 21.12 -4.16
N TYR A 356 -10.63 20.53 -3.55
CA TYR A 356 -11.35 19.38 -4.12
C TYR A 356 -11.89 19.66 -5.53
N GLN A 357 -12.62 20.76 -5.73
CA GLN A 357 -13.22 21.10 -7.03
C GLN A 357 -12.17 21.38 -8.10
N MET A 358 -11.04 21.98 -7.71
CA MET A 358 -9.91 22.22 -8.61
C MET A 358 -9.27 20.88 -9.01
N LEU A 359 -8.79 20.10 -8.04
CA LEU A 359 -8.04 18.86 -8.29
C LEU A 359 -8.87 17.81 -9.03
N LYS A 360 -10.20 17.81 -8.86
CA LYS A 360 -11.08 16.89 -9.57
C LYS A 360 -11.06 17.08 -11.09
N LYS A 361 -10.83 18.30 -11.60
CA LYS A 361 -10.85 18.60 -13.04
C LYS A 361 -9.48 18.37 -13.66
N THR A 362 -9.41 17.54 -14.71
CA THR A 362 -8.15 17.27 -15.42
C THR A 362 -7.59 18.54 -16.06
N ASP A 363 -8.43 19.38 -16.65
CA ASP A 363 -7.98 20.63 -17.27
C ASP A 363 -7.42 21.62 -16.24
N ALA A 364 -7.94 21.65 -15.02
CA ALA A 364 -7.42 22.53 -13.96
C ALA A 364 -6.06 22.02 -13.44
N ARG A 365 -5.90 20.71 -13.22
CA ARG A 365 -4.60 20.11 -12.85
C ARG A 365 -3.54 20.36 -13.93
N ASN A 366 -3.90 20.19 -15.20
CA ASN A 366 -3.01 20.46 -16.33
C ASN A 366 -2.63 21.93 -16.40
N ARG A 367 -3.59 22.85 -16.27
CA ARG A 367 -3.32 24.29 -16.29
C ARG A 367 -2.39 24.70 -15.14
N LEU A 368 -2.67 24.22 -13.93
CA LEU A 368 -1.81 24.47 -12.76
C LEU A 368 -0.39 23.96 -13.02
N THR A 369 -0.26 22.73 -13.49
CA THR A 369 1.04 22.13 -13.82
C THR A 369 1.80 22.95 -14.86
N GLU A 370 1.16 23.31 -15.98
CA GLU A 370 1.78 24.12 -17.03
C GLU A 370 2.22 25.50 -16.51
N ASN A 371 1.36 26.18 -15.76
CA ASN A 371 1.67 27.50 -15.22
C ASN A 371 2.81 27.45 -14.20
N LEU A 372 2.79 26.50 -13.27
CA LEU A 372 3.86 26.31 -12.28
C LEU A 372 5.22 26.06 -12.95
N ILE A 373 5.26 25.18 -13.94
CA ILE A 373 6.49 24.87 -14.68
C ILE A 373 7.00 26.10 -15.46
N ASN A 374 6.11 26.78 -16.19
CA ASN A 374 6.47 27.95 -16.98
C ASN A 374 7.00 29.09 -16.11
N GLU A 375 6.34 29.37 -14.99
CA GLU A 375 6.74 30.45 -14.10
C GLU A 375 8.03 30.12 -13.35
N THR A 376 8.17 28.90 -12.81
CA THR A 376 9.41 28.44 -12.14
C THR A 376 10.61 28.57 -13.08
N LYS A 377 10.47 28.14 -14.34
CA LYS A 377 11.51 28.28 -15.36
C LYS A 377 11.79 29.74 -15.73
N ALA A 378 10.76 30.57 -15.84
CA ALA A 378 10.92 31.99 -16.17
C ALA A 378 11.66 32.75 -15.06
N LEU A 379 11.47 32.35 -13.80
CA LEU A 379 12.20 32.86 -12.64
C LEU A 379 13.64 32.35 -12.58
N GLY A 380 13.94 31.22 -13.23
CA GLY A 380 15.21 30.51 -13.09
C GLY A 380 15.33 29.76 -11.77
N ALA A 381 14.22 29.47 -11.09
CA ALA A 381 14.23 28.70 -9.83
C ALA A 381 14.50 27.21 -10.09
N ASP A 382 15.00 26.53 -9.06
CA ASP A 382 15.55 25.17 -9.16
C ASP A 382 14.50 24.07 -8.87
N GLY A 383 13.41 24.44 -8.22
CA GLY A 383 12.38 23.48 -7.82
C GLY A 383 11.06 24.10 -7.40
N ILE A 384 10.10 23.23 -7.11
CA ILE A 384 8.74 23.52 -6.67
C ILE A 384 8.50 22.75 -5.36
N ASN A 385 8.02 23.45 -4.34
CA ASN A 385 7.63 22.88 -3.05
C ASN A 385 6.11 22.97 -2.88
N ILE A 386 5.41 21.84 -2.89
CA ILE A 386 3.94 21.81 -2.72
C ILE A 386 3.58 21.77 -1.24
N ASP A 387 2.86 22.79 -0.77
CA ASP A 387 2.39 22.92 0.61
C ASP A 387 0.85 22.98 0.64
N PHE A 388 0.23 21.86 0.26
CA PHE A 388 -1.23 21.74 0.26
C PHE A 388 -1.68 21.08 1.56
N GLU A 389 -2.25 21.85 2.47
CA GLU A 389 -2.61 21.41 3.82
C GLU A 389 -4.11 21.15 3.99
N ASN A 390 -4.94 21.67 3.09
CA ASN A 390 -6.40 21.61 3.18
C ASN A 390 -7.01 20.48 2.34
N ILE A 391 -6.24 19.41 2.07
CA ILE A 391 -6.72 18.23 1.34
C ILE A 391 -7.71 17.44 2.19
N THR A 392 -8.96 17.40 1.74
CA THR A 392 -10.02 16.58 2.32
C THR A 392 -9.89 15.11 1.89
N LYS A 393 -10.53 14.18 2.60
CA LYS A 393 -10.45 12.74 2.31
C LYS A 393 -10.89 12.37 0.90
N ASP A 394 -11.91 13.05 0.38
CA ASP A 394 -12.42 12.91 -0.98
C ASP A 394 -11.52 13.57 -2.03
N ALA A 395 -10.68 14.53 -1.65
CA ALA A 395 -9.67 15.13 -2.52
C ALA A 395 -8.38 14.31 -2.61
N GLY A 396 -8.10 13.40 -1.67
CA GLY A 396 -6.83 12.67 -1.58
C GLY A 396 -6.41 11.96 -2.88
N LEU A 397 -7.34 11.25 -3.53
CA LEU A 397 -7.05 10.57 -4.80
C LEU A 397 -6.75 11.55 -5.95
N HIS A 398 -7.37 12.73 -5.92
CA HIS A 398 -7.18 13.79 -6.91
C HIS A 398 -5.85 14.52 -6.68
N TYR A 399 -5.48 14.71 -5.41
CA TYR A 399 -4.21 15.29 -5.00
C TYR A 399 -3.03 14.43 -5.43
N ILE A 400 -3.09 13.12 -5.18
CA ILE A 400 -2.03 12.20 -5.63
C ILE A 400 -1.94 12.16 -7.16
N GLN A 401 -3.08 12.22 -7.86
CA GLN A 401 -3.05 12.31 -9.32
C GLN A 401 -2.39 13.60 -9.82
N PHE A 402 -2.64 14.74 -9.16
CA PHE A 402 -1.93 15.99 -9.45
C PHE A 402 -0.42 15.84 -9.23
N LEU A 403 0.03 15.30 -8.09
CA LEU A 403 1.46 15.12 -7.82
C LEU A 403 2.13 14.19 -8.84
N ARG A 404 1.44 13.12 -9.26
CA ARG A 404 1.92 12.24 -10.34
C ARG A 404 2.15 13.02 -11.64
N GLU A 405 1.15 13.79 -12.08
CA GLU A 405 1.22 14.61 -13.31
C GLU A 405 2.31 15.69 -13.22
N LEU A 406 2.36 16.44 -12.10
CA LEU A 406 3.38 17.46 -11.85
C LEU A 406 4.78 16.86 -11.84
N SER A 407 4.97 15.69 -11.23
CA SER A 407 6.27 15.03 -11.18
C SER A 407 6.83 14.70 -12.56
N VAL A 408 5.97 14.31 -13.52
CA VAL A 408 6.37 14.08 -14.91
C VAL A 408 6.91 15.37 -15.53
N ALA A 409 6.20 16.48 -15.30
CA ALA A 409 6.59 17.77 -15.83
C ALA A 409 7.90 18.28 -15.20
N CYS A 410 8.07 18.15 -13.88
CA CYS A 410 9.30 18.51 -13.17
C CYS A 410 10.50 17.71 -13.68
N ARG A 411 10.38 16.37 -13.79
CA ARG A 411 11.47 15.51 -14.31
C ARG A 411 11.89 15.89 -15.73
N ARG A 412 10.91 16.22 -16.59
CA ARG A 412 11.19 16.64 -17.98
C ARG A 412 12.02 17.91 -18.04
N GLU A 413 11.79 18.82 -17.10
CA GLU A 413 12.45 20.13 -17.06
C GLU A 413 13.67 20.18 -16.11
N GLY A 414 13.96 19.08 -15.40
CA GLY A 414 15.06 19.02 -14.44
C GLY A 414 14.82 19.84 -13.17
N LEU A 415 13.56 20.10 -12.82
CA LEU A 415 13.16 20.82 -11.61
C LEU A 415 13.00 19.85 -10.45
N VAL A 416 13.47 20.23 -9.25
CA VAL A 416 13.19 19.49 -8.03
C VAL A 416 11.70 19.61 -7.68
N LEU A 417 11.07 18.50 -7.30
CA LEU A 417 9.73 18.49 -6.70
C LEU A 417 9.82 18.02 -5.25
N SER A 418 9.48 18.90 -4.32
CA SER A 418 9.28 18.57 -2.91
C SER A 418 7.82 18.78 -2.50
N VAL A 419 7.43 18.13 -1.41
CA VAL A 419 6.08 18.27 -0.84
C VAL A 419 6.14 18.33 0.68
N ASP A 420 5.47 19.30 1.25
CA ASP A 420 5.25 19.44 2.68
C ASP A 420 4.07 18.55 3.09
N ASN A 421 4.24 17.79 4.16
CA ASN A 421 3.19 16.93 4.67
C ASN A 421 3.26 16.81 6.19
N TYR A 422 2.11 16.54 6.79
CA TYR A 422 1.99 16.30 8.20
C TYR A 422 2.72 15.04 8.64
N VAL A 423 3.06 15.00 9.93
CA VAL A 423 3.47 13.76 10.61
C VAL A 423 2.46 12.64 10.35
N PRO A 424 2.91 11.42 9.99
CA PRO A 424 2.02 10.29 9.72
C PRO A 424 1.01 10.02 10.84
N SER A 425 -0.26 9.83 10.44
CA SER A 425 -1.35 9.46 11.35
C SER A 425 -2.54 8.87 10.59
N ASP A 426 -3.35 8.05 11.27
CA ASP A 426 -4.55 7.42 10.70
C ASP A 426 -5.54 8.43 10.11
N GLY A 427 -5.60 9.64 10.67
CA GLY A 427 -6.46 10.72 10.20
C GLY A 427 -6.04 11.33 8.86
N ARG A 428 -4.82 11.04 8.38
CA ARG A 428 -4.18 11.70 7.23
C ARG A 428 -3.76 10.74 6.13
N ILE A 429 -4.20 9.47 6.18
CA ILE A 429 -3.85 8.44 5.17
C ILE A 429 -4.20 8.83 3.73
N HIS A 430 -5.18 9.72 3.53
CA HIS A 430 -5.62 10.18 2.21
C HIS A 430 -4.57 11.05 1.49
N TYR A 431 -3.57 11.57 2.21
CA TYR A 431 -2.41 12.22 1.61
C TYR A 431 -1.47 11.23 0.90
N SER A 432 -1.59 9.92 1.19
CA SER A 432 -0.76 8.84 0.63
C SER A 432 0.75 9.16 0.62
N LEU A 433 1.32 9.31 1.81
CA LEU A 433 2.73 9.64 2.00
C LEU A 433 3.68 8.70 1.23
N LYS A 434 3.33 7.41 1.16
CA LYS A 434 4.06 6.42 0.36
C LYS A 434 4.11 6.78 -1.13
N GLU A 435 2.98 7.18 -1.72
CA GLU A 435 2.95 7.56 -3.14
C GLU A 435 3.70 8.87 -3.37
N GLN A 436 3.67 9.81 -2.43
CA GLN A 436 4.51 11.01 -2.47
C GLN A 436 5.99 10.64 -2.55
N GLY A 437 6.48 9.78 -1.66
CA GLY A 437 7.87 9.29 -1.67
C GLY A 437 8.28 8.55 -2.96
N ILE A 438 7.33 8.04 -3.74
CA ILE A 438 7.61 7.43 -5.05
C ILE A 438 7.73 8.49 -6.14
N VAL A 439 6.83 9.48 -6.16
CA VAL A 439 6.72 10.41 -7.29
C VAL A 439 7.49 11.71 -7.10
N THR A 440 7.78 12.14 -5.87
CA THR A 440 8.55 13.37 -5.61
C THR A 440 10.04 13.06 -5.39
N ASP A 441 10.86 14.11 -5.44
CA ASP A 441 12.29 14.04 -5.11
C ASP A 441 12.48 14.03 -3.60
N TYR A 442 11.76 14.91 -2.90
CA TYR A 442 11.78 15.02 -1.46
C TYR A 442 10.38 15.07 -0.87
N VAL A 443 10.25 14.61 0.36
CA VAL A 443 9.07 14.79 1.20
C VAL A 443 9.51 15.40 2.52
N ILE A 444 8.93 16.54 2.87
CA ILE A 444 9.24 17.29 4.07
C ILE A 444 8.14 17.01 5.09
N ILE A 445 8.47 16.27 6.15
CA ILE A 445 7.52 16.04 7.24
C ILE A 445 7.57 17.23 8.18
N MET A 446 6.44 17.91 8.36
CA MET A 446 6.25 19.01 9.29
C MET A 446 6.32 18.51 10.74
N GLY A 447 7.54 18.31 11.25
CA GLY A 447 7.84 17.80 12.60
C GLY A 447 7.58 18.81 13.72
N TYR A 448 6.49 19.57 13.62
CA TYR A 448 6.04 20.59 14.57
C TYR A 448 4.51 20.70 14.59
N ASP A 449 3.98 21.66 15.35
CA ASP A 449 2.56 21.80 15.68
C ASP A 449 1.97 20.49 16.28
N GLU A 450 2.76 19.80 17.12
CA GLU A 450 2.26 18.74 18.02
C GLU A 450 1.06 19.27 18.84
N HIS A 451 1.20 20.50 19.35
CA HIS A 451 0.14 21.30 19.95
C HIS A 451 0.00 22.65 19.21
N TRP A 452 -1.21 22.99 18.77
CA TRP A 452 -1.54 24.14 17.92
C TRP A 452 -2.73 24.94 18.48
N LYS A 453 -3.06 26.12 17.94
CA LYS A 453 -4.06 27.06 18.52
C LYS A 453 -5.41 26.43 18.93
N GLY A 454 -5.84 25.33 18.32
CA GLY A 454 -7.07 24.62 18.63
C GLY A 454 -6.93 23.32 19.44
N SER A 455 -5.72 22.92 19.86
CA SER A 455 -5.46 21.80 20.76
C SER A 455 -5.41 22.23 22.23
N ASN A 456 -5.17 21.28 23.13
CA ASN A 456 -4.72 21.56 24.49
C ASN A 456 -3.30 22.15 24.48
N ALA A 457 -2.91 22.80 25.59
CA ALA A 457 -1.58 23.35 25.78
C ALA A 457 -0.51 22.24 25.79
N GLY A 458 0.65 22.53 25.20
CA GLY A 458 1.76 21.60 25.14
C GLY A 458 2.92 22.07 24.28
N SER A 459 3.89 21.17 24.11
CA SER A 459 5.07 21.38 23.29
C SER A 459 4.72 21.60 21.82
N ASN A 460 5.51 22.41 21.12
CA ASN A 460 5.37 22.53 19.67
C ASN A 460 5.94 21.32 18.90
N ALA A 461 7.03 20.74 19.42
CA ALA A 461 7.80 19.67 18.76
C ALA A 461 8.64 18.91 19.78
N SER A 462 7.98 18.14 20.67
CA SER A 462 8.71 17.33 21.64
C SER A 462 9.58 16.28 20.95
N MET A 463 10.68 15.87 21.60
CA MET A 463 11.59 14.88 21.03
C MET A 463 10.87 13.56 20.70
N ASN A 464 9.96 13.12 21.56
CA ASN A 464 9.15 11.91 21.34
C ASN A 464 8.23 12.04 20.11
N PHE A 465 7.63 13.21 19.89
CA PHE A 465 6.80 13.46 18.71
C PHE A 465 7.62 13.43 17.43
N VAL A 466 8.76 14.11 17.42
CA VAL A 466 9.67 14.14 16.25
C VAL A 466 10.23 12.74 15.96
N GLU A 467 10.68 12.00 16.98
CA GLU A 467 11.18 10.63 16.81
C GLU A 467 10.11 9.69 16.25
N LYS A 468 8.90 9.73 16.82
CA LYS A 468 7.78 8.96 16.29
C LYS A 468 7.46 9.36 14.85
N GLY A 469 7.42 10.65 14.55
CA GLY A 469 7.09 11.14 13.21
C GLY A 469 8.09 10.69 12.15
N ILE A 470 9.39 10.78 12.44
CA ILE A 470 10.44 10.29 11.55
C ILE A 470 10.35 8.77 11.39
N ARG A 471 10.23 8.02 12.49
CA ARG A 471 10.14 6.55 12.43
C ARG A 471 8.96 6.10 11.57
N ASP A 472 7.78 6.65 11.80
CA ASP A 472 6.58 6.26 11.07
C ASP A 472 6.65 6.70 9.59
N ALA A 473 7.35 7.78 9.27
CA ALA A 473 7.57 8.22 7.88
C ALA A 473 8.55 7.29 7.14
N LEU A 474 9.60 6.81 7.83
CA LEU A 474 10.59 5.87 7.27
C LEU A 474 10.01 4.47 6.97
N GLU A 475 8.84 4.13 7.51
CA GLU A 475 8.10 2.93 7.08
C GLU A 475 7.50 3.08 5.67
N LEU A 476 7.40 4.31 5.16
CA LEU A 476 6.67 4.66 3.94
C LEU A 476 7.56 5.31 2.86
N ILE A 477 8.64 5.98 3.25
CA ILE A 477 9.53 6.74 2.37
C ILE A 477 10.99 6.37 2.68
N PRO A 478 11.83 6.16 1.64
CA PRO A 478 13.28 6.02 1.83
C PRO A 478 13.91 7.24 2.52
N ASN A 479 14.91 7.03 3.38
CA ASN A 479 15.54 8.09 4.16
C ASN A 479 16.19 9.16 3.26
N GLU A 480 16.75 8.77 2.11
CA GLU A 480 17.36 9.66 1.13
C GLU A 480 16.38 10.60 0.41
N LYS A 481 15.07 10.47 0.68
CA LYS A 481 14.03 11.42 0.23
C LYS A 481 13.32 12.14 1.36
N LEU A 482 13.54 11.71 2.60
CA LEU A 482 12.83 12.25 3.76
C LEU A 482 13.60 13.41 4.36
N ILE A 483 12.96 14.56 4.47
CA ILE A 483 13.45 15.73 5.19
C ILE A 483 12.54 15.92 6.41
N ASN A 484 13.12 16.12 7.59
CA ASN A 484 12.33 16.47 8.77
C ASN A 484 12.34 17.99 8.99
N ALA A 485 11.17 18.58 9.14
CA ALA A 485 11.05 19.98 9.47
C ALA A 485 11.17 20.21 10.99
N ILE A 486 11.84 21.29 11.38
CA ILE A 486 12.01 21.73 12.77
C ILE A 486 11.50 23.16 12.94
N PRO A 487 10.88 23.50 14.10
CA PRO A 487 10.36 24.84 14.32
C PRO A 487 11.40 25.77 14.94
N PHE A 488 11.48 26.98 14.43
CA PHE A 488 12.08 28.15 15.06
C PHE A 488 11.06 28.98 15.84
N PHE A 489 9.93 28.36 16.20
CA PHE A 489 8.88 28.99 16.96
C PHE A 489 8.32 28.03 18.01
N THR A 490 7.64 28.61 18.99
CA THR A 490 6.84 27.89 19.98
C THR A 490 5.55 28.65 20.23
N ARG A 491 4.72 28.15 21.15
CA ARG A 491 3.50 28.80 21.62
C ARG A 491 3.60 29.15 23.09
N ILE A 492 3.23 30.38 23.41
CA ILE A 492 2.91 30.79 24.78
C ILE A 492 1.44 30.47 24.99
N TRP A 493 1.13 29.66 26.00
CA TRP A 493 -0.23 29.25 26.33
C TRP A 493 -0.74 30.01 27.53
N LYS A 494 -1.98 30.47 27.47
CA LYS A 494 -2.66 31.16 28.56
C LYS A 494 -3.96 30.43 28.90
N GLU A 495 -3.97 29.83 30.09
CA GLU A 495 -5.13 29.17 30.67
C GLU A 495 -5.91 30.15 31.53
N ILE A 496 -7.17 30.34 31.19
CA ILE A 496 -8.06 31.32 31.78
C ILE A 496 -9.18 30.55 32.47
N PRO A 497 -9.36 30.65 33.80
CA PRO A 497 -10.44 29.95 34.47
C PRO A 497 -11.80 30.42 33.93
N GLU A 498 -12.79 29.52 33.86
CA GLU A 498 -14.08 29.77 33.20
C GLU A 498 -14.75 31.08 33.65
N GLU A 499 -14.67 31.43 34.95
CA GLU A 499 -15.27 32.66 35.49
C GLU A 499 -14.65 33.96 34.95
N LYS A 500 -13.47 33.87 34.30
CA LYS A 500 -12.78 34.98 33.65
C LYS A 500 -12.78 34.87 32.12
N ALA A 501 -13.32 33.79 31.56
CA ALA A 501 -13.32 33.58 30.11
C ALA A 501 -14.21 34.63 29.41
N ALA A 502 -13.78 35.06 28.22
CA ALA A 502 -14.59 35.94 27.39
C ALA A 502 -15.90 35.24 26.98
N GLU A 503 -16.97 36.02 26.80
CA GLU A 503 -18.24 35.48 26.31
C GLU A 503 -18.04 34.78 24.95
N GLY A 504 -18.49 33.53 24.85
CA GLY A 504 -18.34 32.71 23.64
C GLY A 504 -16.98 32.00 23.49
N ALA A 505 -16.06 32.15 24.45
CA ALA A 505 -14.82 31.38 24.46
C ALA A 505 -15.10 29.87 24.55
N LYS A 506 -14.28 29.05 23.87
CA LYS A 506 -14.33 27.60 24.00
C LYS A 506 -13.84 27.21 25.41
N ILE A 507 -14.71 26.54 26.17
CA ILE A 507 -14.38 26.00 27.49
C ILE A 507 -13.93 24.54 27.36
N TRP A 508 -12.79 24.23 27.94
CA TRP A 508 -12.17 22.92 28.04
C TRP A 508 -12.44 22.31 29.41
N GLU A 509 -12.71 21.01 29.44
CA GLU A 509 -12.89 20.19 30.66
C GLU A 509 -12.21 18.84 30.41
N ASP A 510 -10.89 18.88 30.22
CA ASP A 510 -10.07 17.75 29.75
C ASP A 510 -9.04 17.26 30.78
N GLY A 511 -8.92 17.95 31.93
CA GLY A 511 -7.95 17.64 32.97
C GLY A 511 -6.50 18.05 32.65
N ASN A 512 -6.27 18.81 31.57
CA ASN A 512 -4.92 19.28 31.20
C ASN A 512 -4.53 20.59 31.89
N SER A 513 -5.48 21.33 32.46
CA SER A 513 -5.23 22.57 33.21
C SER A 513 -5.29 22.35 34.72
N ILE A 514 -4.70 23.29 35.47
CA ILE A 514 -4.93 23.42 36.91
C ILE A 514 -6.38 23.81 37.24
N TYR A 515 -7.09 24.40 36.28
CA TYR A 515 -8.49 24.76 36.43
C TYR A 515 -9.39 23.61 35.91
N PRO A 516 -10.44 23.22 36.64
CA PRO A 516 -11.35 22.17 36.18
C PRO A 516 -12.01 22.49 34.83
N ARG A 517 -12.34 23.77 34.63
CA ARG A 517 -12.95 24.31 33.42
C ARG A 517 -12.26 25.62 33.08
N TYR A 518 -11.78 25.75 31.85
CA TYR A 518 -10.95 26.88 31.43
C TYR A 518 -11.14 27.21 29.95
N ALA A 519 -10.95 28.48 29.60
CA ALA A 519 -10.65 28.88 28.23
C ALA A 519 -9.14 28.82 28.01
N LEU A 520 -8.73 28.59 26.75
CA LEU A 520 -7.34 28.49 26.37
C LEU A 520 -7.06 29.46 25.22
N GLU A 521 -6.08 30.32 25.43
CA GLU A 521 -5.52 31.20 24.41
C GLU A 521 -4.06 30.80 24.13
N SER A 522 -3.58 31.08 22.91
CA SER A 522 -2.17 30.88 22.58
C SER A 522 -1.65 31.91 21.59
N GLU A 523 -0.36 32.20 21.71
CA GLU A 523 0.39 33.06 20.80
C GLU A 523 1.63 32.33 20.27
N ALA A 524 1.75 32.20 18.95
CA ALA A 524 2.97 31.69 18.33
C ALA A 524 4.06 32.77 18.32
N CYS A 525 5.28 32.42 18.71
CA CYS A 525 6.40 33.36 18.77
C CYS A 525 7.75 32.68 18.48
N GLY A 526 8.71 33.47 17.98
CA GLY A 526 10.07 33.00 17.72
C GLY A 526 10.87 32.71 18.98
N MET A 527 12.00 32.02 18.82
CA MET A 527 12.80 31.41 19.90
C MET A 527 13.23 32.40 21.01
N LYS A 528 13.39 33.69 20.69
CA LYS A 528 13.82 34.72 21.66
C LYS A 528 12.73 35.11 22.66
N LYS A 529 11.47 35.24 22.23
CA LYS A 529 10.38 35.81 23.05
C LYS A 529 10.07 34.97 24.31
N PRO A 530 10.01 33.64 24.27
CA PRO A 530 9.80 32.79 25.44
C PRO A 530 10.80 33.06 26.57
N TRP A 531 12.09 33.18 26.24
CA TRP A 531 13.13 33.47 27.23
C TRP A 531 12.93 34.82 27.89
N THR A 532 12.74 35.88 27.10
CA THR A 532 12.49 37.22 27.63
C THR A 532 11.25 37.25 28.53
N LEU A 533 10.19 36.56 28.13
CA LEU A 533 8.95 36.52 28.92
C LEU A 533 9.16 35.87 30.29
N LEU A 534 9.88 34.74 30.35
CA LEU A 534 10.15 34.07 31.63
C LEU A 534 11.09 34.89 32.52
N GLU A 535 12.12 35.52 31.94
CA GLU A 535 13.03 36.42 32.67
C GLU A 535 12.30 37.61 33.28
N GLU A 536 11.41 38.27 32.53
CA GLU A 536 10.60 39.40 33.01
C GLU A 536 9.71 39.04 34.20
N HIS A 537 9.29 37.77 34.28
CA HIS A 537 8.48 37.23 35.38
C HIS A 537 9.29 36.54 36.48
N GLY A 538 10.64 36.58 36.40
CA GLY A 538 11.52 35.96 37.38
C GLY A 538 11.42 34.43 37.45
N VAL A 539 11.05 33.80 36.34
CA VAL A 539 10.91 32.34 36.22
C VAL A 539 12.20 31.73 35.68
N GLU A 540 12.77 30.78 36.41
CA GLU A 540 13.87 29.96 35.92
C GLU A 540 13.32 28.73 35.17
N ALA A 541 13.58 28.65 33.87
CA ALA A 541 13.12 27.53 33.04
C ALA A 541 13.86 26.23 33.38
N SER A 542 13.12 25.12 33.49
CA SER A 542 13.67 23.80 33.79
C SER A 542 13.76 22.92 32.54
N TRP A 543 14.87 22.22 32.36
CA TRP A 543 15.04 21.29 31.24
C TRP A 543 14.23 20.00 31.47
N LEU A 544 13.30 19.71 30.57
CA LEU A 544 12.52 18.48 30.56
C LEU A 544 13.14 17.48 29.60
N VAL A 545 13.88 16.50 30.14
CA VAL A 545 14.63 15.51 29.37
C VAL A 545 13.75 14.75 28.36
N GLU A 546 12.55 14.34 28.76
CA GLU A 546 11.62 13.58 27.91
C GLU A 546 11.08 14.39 26.73
N LEU A 547 10.99 15.72 26.86
CA LEU A 547 10.53 16.59 25.78
C LEU A 547 11.69 17.12 24.94
N GLY A 548 12.91 17.10 25.48
CA GLY A 548 14.07 17.72 24.84
C GLY A 548 13.96 19.24 24.78
N GLN A 549 13.35 19.87 25.78
CA GLN A 549 13.06 21.31 25.80
C GLN A 549 13.12 21.89 27.21
N TYR A 550 13.32 23.20 27.30
CA TYR A 550 13.07 23.95 28.52
C TYR A 550 11.57 24.24 28.69
N TYR A 551 11.14 24.30 29.94
CA TYR A 551 9.76 24.62 30.33
C TYR A 551 9.75 25.64 31.47
N GLY A 552 8.82 26.59 31.38
CA GLY A 552 8.51 27.52 32.46
C GLY A 552 7.02 27.79 32.53
N GLU A 553 6.55 28.14 33.73
CA GLU A 553 5.17 28.56 33.97
C GLU A 553 5.12 29.67 35.02
N TYR A 554 4.10 30.51 34.93
CA TYR A 554 3.84 31.56 35.90
C TYR A 554 2.36 31.95 35.94
N GLU A 555 1.94 32.55 37.04
CA GLU A 555 0.60 33.11 37.20
C GLU A 555 0.65 34.63 37.08
N GLU A 556 -0.24 35.19 36.27
CA GLU A 556 -0.46 36.62 36.15
C GLU A 556 -1.95 36.90 35.97
N ASP A 557 -2.49 37.88 36.71
CA ASP A 557 -3.91 38.24 36.73
C ASP A 557 -4.86 37.04 36.98
N GLY A 558 -4.38 36.05 37.70
CA GLY A 558 -5.04 34.77 37.98
C GLY A 558 -5.42 34.00 36.71
N CYS A 559 -4.57 34.07 35.70
CA CYS A 559 -4.46 33.14 34.58
C CYS A 559 -3.10 32.43 34.67
N MET A 560 -3.02 31.18 34.20
CA MET A 560 -1.78 30.41 34.18
C MET A 560 -1.14 30.49 32.79
N TYR A 561 0.13 30.86 32.73
CA TYR A 561 0.92 30.88 31.51
C TYR A 561 1.87 29.70 31.48
N ARG A 562 1.93 28.98 30.35
CA ARG A 562 2.80 27.83 30.14
C ARG A 562 3.62 28.00 28.88
N VAL A 563 4.92 27.76 29.00
CA VAL A 563 5.90 28.07 27.96
C VAL A 563 6.86 26.90 27.79
N TRP A 564 6.82 26.25 26.63
CA TRP A 564 7.83 25.30 26.16
C TRP A 564 8.78 26.04 25.22
N ILE A 565 10.08 25.84 25.37
CA ILE A 565 11.08 26.63 24.65
C ILE A 565 11.84 25.78 23.66
N GLU A 566 11.91 26.28 22.43
CA GLU A 566 12.91 25.85 21.44
C GLU A 566 14.14 26.73 21.57
N ASP A 567 15.31 26.10 21.71
CA ASP A 567 16.62 26.75 21.78
C ASP A 567 17.67 25.96 20.99
N ALA A 568 18.90 26.44 20.97
CA ALA A 568 20.02 25.76 20.32
C ALA A 568 20.18 24.29 20.78
N ARG A 569 19.92 24.00 22.06
CA ARG A 569 20.05 22.64 22.62
C ARG A 569 18.94 21.72 22.15
N SER A 570 17.69 22.17 22.11
CA SER A 570 16.58 21.36 21.57
C SER A 570 16.75 21.12 20.07
N ILE A 571 17.22 22.12 19.31
CA ILE A 571 17.56 21.96 17.89
C ILE A 571 18.69 20.94 17.71
N GLU A 572 19.74 20.97 18.52
CA GLU A 572 20.83 19.99 18.44
C GLU A 572 20.34 18.56 18.61
N GLN A 573 19.43 18.29 19.55
CA GLN A 573 18.89 16.94 19.75
C GLN A 573 18.10 16.45 18.51
N LYS A 574 17.33 17.33 17.87
CA LYS A 574 16.63 17.00 16.63
C LYS A 574 17.62 16.76 15.49
N MET A 575 18.66 17.58 15.36
CA MET A 575 19.72 17.40 14.37
C MET A 575 20.51 16.09 14.57
N GLN A 576 20.75 15.68 15.82
CA GLN A 576 21.33 14.38 16.13
C GLN A 576 20.46 13.24 15.60
N LEU A 577 19.15 13.31 15.81
CA LEU A 577 18.22 12.32 15.29
C LEU A 577 18.21 12.29 13.75
N ILE A 578 18.11 13.47 13.11
CA ILE A 578 18.14 13.61 11.64
C ILE A 578 19.38 12.94 11.05
N ARG A 579 20.56 13.20 11.64
CA ARG A 579 21.82 12.56 11.24
C ARG A 579 21.83 11.06 11.50
N GLN A 580 21.35 10.61 12.66
CA GLN A 580 21.31 9.19 13.03
C GLN A 580 20.43 8.36 12.08
N GLN A 581 19.36 8.96 11.57
CA GLN A 581 18.44 8.32 10.62
C GLN A 581 18.86 8.53 9.17
N GLU A 582 20.01 9.18 8.92
CA GLU A 582 20.55 9.43 7.58
C GLU A 582 19.50 10.09 6.66
N LEU A 583 18.73 11.03 7.21
CA LEU A 583 17.70 11.74 6.45
C LEU A 583 18.33 12.63 5.38
N ALA A 584 17.58 12.90 4.30
CA ALA A 584 17.99 13.77 3.20
C ALA A 584 18.28 15.23 3.62
N GLY A 585 17.86 15.63 4.83
CA GLY A 585 18.16 16.95 5.36
C GLY A 585 17.20 17.42 6.45
N VAL A 586 17.23 18.73 6.68
CA VAL A 586 16.39 19.47 7.61
C VAL A 586 15.71 20.65 6.90
N ALA A 587 14.48 20.95 7.28
CA ALA A 587 13.78 22.16 6.86
C ALA A 587 13.39 22.99 8.09
N CYS A 588 13.63 24.30 8.08
CA CYS A 588 13.51 25.12 9.28
C CYS A 588 12.38 26.14 9.14
N TRP A 589 11.28 25.95 9.88
CA TRP A 589 10.14 26.86 9.88
C TRP A 589 10.21 27.85 11.05
N LYS A 590 10.50 29.13 10.84
CA LYS A 590 10.82 29.76 9.55
C LYS A 590 11.90 30.81 9.74
N LEU A 591 12.50 31.20 8.62
CA LEU A 591 13.57 32.19 8.58
C LEU A 591 13.18 33.49 9.31
N GLY A 592 14.04 33.92 10.22
CA GLY A 592 13.88 35.13 11.03
C GLY A 592 13.17 34.94 12.38
N LEU A 593 12.82 33.71 12.76
CA LEU A 593 12.27 33.40 14.09
C LEU A 593 13.29 32.76 15.03
N GLU A 594 14.41 32.30 14.49
CA GLU A 594 15.50 31.66 15.22
C GLU A 594 16.35 32.62 16.05
N THR A 595 17.15 32.05 16.95
CA THR A 595 18.32 32.72 17.50
C THR A 595 19.58 32.34 16.70
N GLU A 596 20.61 33.19 16.71
CA GLU A 596 21.80 33.01 15.85
C GLU A 596 22.55 31.70 16.15
N GLU A 597 22.49 31.20 17.39
CA GLU A 597 23.24 30.03 17.85
C GLU A 597 22.82 28.73 17.14
N VAL A 598 21.60 28.65 16.60
CA VAL A 598 21.16 27.44 15.87
C VAL A 598 22.01 27.20 14.62
N TRP A 599 22.50 28.29 14.01
CA TRP A 599 23.30 28.24 12.79
C TRP A 599 24.75 27.79 13.04
N ASP A 600 25.21 27.78 14.29
CA ASP A 600 26.47 27.13 14.67
C ASP A 600 26.33 25.60 14.85
N ILE A 601 25.09 25.11 14.95
CA ILE A 601 24.77 23.72 15.24
C ILE A 601 24.36 22.98 13.97
N ILE A 602 23.35 23.49 13.26
CA ILE A 602 22.72 22.81 12.12
C ILE A 602 23.74 22.27 11.11
N PRO A 603 24.70 23.07 10.60
CA PRO A 603 25.65 22.59 9.60
C PRO A 603 26.56 21.45 10.08
N GLY A 604 26.81 21.33 11.40
CA GLY A 604 27.66 20.28 11.97
C GLY A 604 27.05 18.87 11.88
N TYR A 605 25.77 18.77 11.56
CA TYR A 605 25.02 17.52 11.45
C TYR A 605 24.65 17.13 10.02
N LEU A 606 24.98 17.99 9.05
CA LEU A 606 24.73 17.80 7.61
C LEU A 606 26.05 17.52 6.89
N ASN A 607 26.00 16.73 5.80
CA ASN A 607 27.15 16.31 5.01
C ASN A 607 27.55 17.29 3.90
#